data_AF-A0A7S2P2I8-F1
#
_entry.id   AF-A0A7S2P2I8-F1
#
_cell.length_a   1.000
_cell.length_b   1.000
_cell.length_c   1.000
_cell.angle_alpha   90.00
_cell.angle_beta   90.00
_cell.angle_gamma   90.00
#
_symmetry.space_group_name_H-M   'P 1'
#
loop_
_entity.id
_entity.type
_entity.pdbx_description
1 polymer ?
#
loop_
_entity_poly.entity_id
_entity_poly.type
_entity_poly.pdbx_seq_one_letter_code
_entity_poly.pdbx_strand_id
1 'polypeptide(L)'
;MSFSRSRSPANGDDVEKKLARLRRKIDDFVDKNRLDDKVARILQNMHPYDVDAVTKVNFPDDCRNPSGFIVAQIRRVENDSGRPKEYRWDGKSFSPPPVDRPRGDDGGR
;
A
#
# COMPACT_ATOMS: atom_id res chain seq x y z
N MET A 1 43.08 -23.60 0.36
CA MET A 1 41.65 -23.85 0.08
C MET A 1 40.88 -22.57 0.38
N SER A 2 40.56 -21.80 -0.67
CA SER A 2 39.82 -20.55 -0.55
C SER A 2 38.34 -20.83 -0.73
N PHE A 3 37.57 -20.82 0.35
CA PHE A 3 36.11 -20.88 0.26
C PHE A 3 35.60 -19.51 -0.17
N SER A 4 35.35 -19.37 -1.47
CA SER A 4 34.55 -18.29 -2.03
C SER A 4 33.22 -18.23 -1.28
N ARG A 5 33.06 -17.23 -0.41
CA ARG A 5 31.78 -16.94 0.23
C ARG A 5 30.82 -16.49 -0.87
N SER A 6 29.99 -17.44 -1.29
CA SER A 6 28.87 -17.28 -2.20
C SER A 6 28.06 -16.05 -1.79
N ARG A 7 28.05 -15.03 -2.64
CA ARG A 7 27.05 -13.97 -2.56
C ARG A 7 25.72 -14.65 -2.85
N SER A 8 24.81 -14.65 -1.89
CA SER A 8 23.41 -14.99 -2.13
C SER A 8 22.62 -13.69 -2.29
N PRO A 9 22.31 -13.23 -3.52
CA PRO A 9 21.28 -12.24 -3.73
C PRO A 9 20.20 -12.89 -4.61
N ALA A 10 19.34 -13.70 -4.01
CA ALA A 10 18.18 -14.28 -4.71
C ALA A 10 16.85 -13.73 -4.17
N ASN A 11 16.89 -12.87 -3.13
CA ASN A 11 15.70 -12.24 -2.57
C ASN A 11 15.77 -10.69 -2.58
N GLY A 12 16.98 -10.10 -2.60
CA GLY A 12 17.15 -8.65 -2.54
C GLY A 12 16.72 -7.95 -3.83
N ASP A 13 17.18 -8.46 -4.98
CA ASP A 13 16.91 -7.87 -6.29
C ASP A 13 15.42 -7.90 -6.66
N ASP A 14 14.70 -8.93 -6.23
CA ASP A 14 13.26 -9.06 -6.46
C ASP A 14 12.43 -8.07 -5.65
N VAL A 15 12.83 -7.81 -4.40
CA VAL A 15 12.17 -6.81 -3.55
C VAL A 15 12.40 -5.41 -4.11
N GLU A 16 13.62 -5.08 -4.52
CA GLU A 16 13.91 -3.76 -5.11
C GLU A 16 13.12 -3.52 -6.41
N LYS A 17 13.04 -4.52 -7.28
CA LYS A 17 12.19 -4.46 -8.49
C LYS A 17 10.71 -4.29 -8.15
N LYS A 18 10.20 -4.99 -7.13
CA LYS A 18 8.80 -4.83 -6.67
C LYS A 18 8.54 -3.43 -6.12
N LEU A 19 9.47 -2.88 -5.34
CA LEU A 19 9.38 -1.51 -4.83
C LEU A 19 9.41 -0.48 -5.95
N ALA A 20 10.30 -0.63 -6.92
CA ALA A 20 10.35 0.26 -8.08
C ALA A 20 9.04 0.23 -8.88
N ARG A 21 8.46 -0.96 -9.08
CA ARG A 21 7.14 -1.12 -9.72
C ARG A 21 6.02 -0.46 -8.92
N LEU A 22 6.01 -0.63 -7.60
CA LEU A 22 5.01 -0.01 -6.73
C LEU A 22 5.12 1.51 -6.76
N ARG A 23 6.32 2.07 -6.64
CA ARG A 23 6.57 3.52 -6.71
C ARG A 23 6.08 4.09 -8.02
N ARG A 24 6.47 3.48 -9.15
CA ARG A 24 5.99 3.89 -10.47
C ARG A 24 4.46 3.85 -10.57
N LYS A 25 3.83 2.78 -10.07
CA LYS A 25 2.36 2.68 -10.05
C LYS A 25 1.72 3.81 -9.23
N ILE A 26 2.31 4.18 -8.10
CA ILE A 26 1.83 5.29 -7.27
C ILE A 26 2.00 6.62 -8.01
N ASP A 27 3.15 6.88 -8.61
CA ASP A 27 3.42 8.10 -9.37
C ASP A 27 2.46 8.24 -10.56
N ASP A 28 2.29 7.17 -11.36
CA ASP A 28 1.35 7.14 -12.48
C ASP A 28 -0.10 7.41 -12.00
N PHE A 29 -0.50 6.88 -10.84
CA PHE A 29 -1.83 7.11 -10.27
C PHE A 29 -2.01 8.54 -9.77
N VAL A 30 -0.98 9.10 -9.13
CA VAL A 30 -0.99 10.48 -8.62
C VAL A 30 -1.05 11.47 -9.77
N ASP A 31 -0.21 11.30 -10.79
CA ASP A 31 -0.17 12.17 -11.97
C ASP A 31 -1.49 12.10 -12.75
N LYS A 32 -1.95 10.88 -13.08
CA LYS A 32 -3.19 10.66 -13.82
C LYS A 32 -4.41 11.32 -13.17
N ASN A 33 -4.48 11.31 -11.84
CA ASN A 33 -5.61 11.85 -11.09
C ASN A 33 -5.34 13.23 -10.48
N ARG A 34 -4.19 13.86 -10.80
CA ARG A 34 -3.77 15.18 -10.29
C ARG A 34 -3.85 15.28 -8.76
N LEU A 35 -3.31 14.28 -8.07
CA LEU A 35 -3.31 14.23 -6.61
C LEU A 35 -2.14 15.04 -6.03
N ASP A 36 -2.29 15.53 -4.80
CA ASP A 36 -1.24 16.25 -4.10
C ASP A 36 -0.05 15.34 -3.73
N ASP A 37 1.15 15.93 -3.63
CA ASP A 37 2.37 15.25 -3.14
C ASP A 37 2.17 14.58 -1.76
N LYS A 38 1.31 15.16 -0.93
CA LYS A 38 0.95 14.58 0.37
C LYS A 38 0.33 13.19 0.20
N VAL A 39 -0.53 13.01 -0.81
CA VAL A 39 -1.16 11.71 -1.10
C VAL A 39 -0.12 10.72 -1.57
N ALA A 40 0.78 11.12 -2.48
CA ALA A 40 1.90 10.28 -2.93
C ALA A 40 2.73 9.75 -1.74
N ARG A 41 3.09 10.63 -0.80
CA ARG A 41 3.85 10.25 0.40
C ARG A 41 3.10 9.26 1.30
N ILE A 42 1.78 9.42 1.46
CA ILE A 42 0.99 8.48 2.26
C ILE A 42 0.95 7.11 1.56
N LEU A 43 0.65 7.09 0.25
CA LEU A 43 0.62 5.85 -0.54
C LEU A 43 1.97 5.10 -0.50
N GLN A 44 3.10 5.82 -0.56
CA GLN A 44 4.44 5.24 -0.50
C GLN A 44 4.79 4.60 0.85
N ASN A 45 4.16 5.04 1.94
CA ASN A 45 4.37 4.48 3.29
C ASN A 45 3.33 3.41 3.66
N MET A 46 2.34 3.18 2.79
CA MET A 46 1.27 2.23 3.02
C MET A 46 1.65 0.84 2.50
N HIS A 47 1.03 -0.21 3.04
CA HIS A 47 1.31 -1.56 2.59
C HIS A 47 0.89 -1.74 1.11
N PRO A 48 1.65 -2.49 0.28
CA PRO A 48 1.33 -2.67 -1.15
C PRO A 48 -0.09 -3.16 -1.43
N TYR A 49 -0.65 -3.97 -0.54
CA TYR A 49 -2.04 -4.45 -0.63
C TYR A 49 -3.08 -3.34 -0.48
N ASP A 50 -2.82 -2.36 0.38
CA ASP A 50 -3.74 -1.23 0.54
C ASP A 50 -3.61 -0.25 -0.61
N VAL A 51 -2.39 0.00 -1.06
CA VAL A 51 -2.15 0.82 -2.24
C VAL A 51 -2.93 0.22 -3.41
N ASP A 52 -2.92 -1.10 -3.55
CA ASP A 52 -3.72 -1.77 -4.58
C ASP A 52 -5.23 -1.55 -4.39
N ALA A 53 -5.75 -1.68 -3.16
CA ALA A 53 -7.16 -1.41 -2.86
C ALA A 53 -7.57 0.06 -3.11
N VAL A 54 -6.70 1.02 -2.76
CA VAL A 54 -6.93 2.45 -2.98
C VAL A 54 -6.82 2.80 -4.45
N THR A 55 -5.85 2.26 -5.19
CA THR A 55 -5.67 2.57 -6.63
C THR A 55 -6.72 1.94 -7.54
N LYS A 56 -7.49 0.96 -7.03
CA LYS A 56 -8.61 0.31 -7.74
C LYS A 56 -9.92 1.09 -7.67
N VAL A 57 -10.01 2.16 -6.87
CA VAL A 57 -11.25 2.92 -6.76
C VAL A 57 -11.47 3.82 -7.97
N ASN A 58 -12.74 3.99 -8.31
CA ASN A 58 -13.16 4.98 -9.30
C ASN A 58 -13.52 6.28 -8.60
N PHE A 59 -13.12 7.39 -9.20
CA PHE A 59 -13.55 8.71 -8.75
C PHE A 59 -15.01 8.96 -9.19
N PRO A 60 -15.82 9.66 -8.39
CA PRO A 60 -17.11 10.15 -8.83
C PRO A 60 -16.98 11.10 -10.03
N ASP A 61 -17.96 11.13 -10.93
CA ASP A 61 -17.97 12.02 -12.10
C ASP A 61 -17.80 13.51 -11.73
N ASP A 62 -18.41 13.94 -10.61
CA ASP A 62 -18.35 15.31 -10.09
C ASP A 62 -17.29 15.51 -8.98
N CYS A 63 -16.16 14.80 -9.04
CA CYS A 63 -15.12 14.92 -8.02
C CYS A 63 -14.37 16.26 -8.11
N ARG A 64 -14.71 17.21 -7.22
CA ARG A 64 -14.03 18.53 -7.15
C ARG A 64 -12.69 18.50 -6.42
N ASN A 65 -12.46 17.48 -5.59
CA ASN A 65 -11.24 17.34 -4.79
C ASN A 65 -10.77 15.89 -4.77
N PRO A 66 -10.03 15.46 -5.81
CA PRO A 66 -9.56 14.08 -5.93
C PRO A 66 -8.59 13.70 -4.79
N SER A 67 -7.72 14.60 -4.36
CA SER A 67 -6.82 14.37 -3.22
C SER A 67 -7.58 14.07 -1.93
N GLY A 68 -8.60 14.88 -1.62
CA GLY A 68 -9.44 14.68 -0.44
C GLY A 68 -10.21 13.36 -0.48
N PHE A 69 -10.70 12.98 -1.66
CA PHE A 69 -11.37 11.69 -1.88
C PHE A 69 -10.42 10.52 -1.61
N ILE A 70 -9.19 10.55 -2.14
CA ILE A 70 -8.22 9.49 -1.89
C ILE A 70 -7.79 9.43 -0.44
N VAL A 71 -7.63 10.56 0.25
CA VAL A 71 -7.35 10.55 1.70
C VAL A 71 -8.48 9.87 2.49
N ALA A 72 -9.74 10.12 2.13
CA ALA A 72 -10.87 9.43 2.74
C ALA A 72 -10.84 7.92 2.43
N GLN A 73 -10.48 7.56 1.20
CA GLN A 73 -10.39 6.16 0.79
C GLN A 73 -9.26 5.41 1.50
N ILE A 74 -8.10 6.04 1.70
CA ILE A 74 -6.99 5.49 2.47
C ILE A 74 -7.47 5.12 3.87
N ARG A 75 -8.13 6.04 4.58
CA ARG A 75 -8.69 5.78 5.92
C ARG A 75 -9.67 4.63 5.93
N ARG A 76 -10.51 4.51 4.90
CA ARG A 76 -11.45 3.40 4.76
C ARG A 76 -10.72 2.07 4.60
N VAL A 77 -9.73 2.01 3.73
CA VAL A 77 -8.93 0.80 3.48
C VAL A 77 -8.12 0.41 4.73
N GLU A 78 -7.52 1.37 5.42
CA GLU A 78 -6.82 1.12 6.68
C GLU A 78 -7.76 0.51 7.74
N ASN A 79 -8.96 1.06 7.90
CA ASN A 79 -9.96 0.52 8.82
C ASN A 79 -10.48 -0.87 8.40
N ASP A 80 -10.65 -1.13 7.10
CA ASP A 80 -11.15 -2.40 6.58
C ASP A 80 -10.10 -3.51 6.63
N SER A 81 -8.82 -3.14 6.45
CA SER A 81 -7.70 -4.07 6.47
C SER A 81 -7.52 -4.84 7.77
N GLY A 82 -8.12 -4.36 8.87
CA GLY A 82 -8.02 -4.99 10.18
C GLY A 82 -6.58 -5.06 10.69
N ARG A 83 -5.70 -4.15 10.25
CA ARG A 83 -4.34 -4.09 10.77
C ARG A 83 -4.30 -3.41 12.14
N PRO A 84 -3.29 -3.74 12.97
CA PRO A 84 -3.01 -2.97 14.17
C PRO A 84 -2.85 -1.48 13.84
N LYS A 85 -3.41 -0.60 14.68
CA LYS A 85 -3.31 0.87 14.49
C LYS A 85 -1.87 1.38 14.36
N GLU A 86 -0.92 0.66 14.95
CA GLU A 86 0.50 1.01 14.95
C GLU A 86 1.29 0.29 13.86
N TYR A 87 0.62 -0.49 13.01
CA TYR A 87 1.28 -1.17 11.89
C TYR A 87 1.86 -0.14 10.92
N ARG A 88 3.17 -0.21 10.74
CA ARG A 88 3.90 0.56 9.72
C ARG A 88 4.58 -0.42 8.80
N TRP A 89 4.40 -0.21 7.50
CA TRP A 89 5.08 -1.01 6.51
C TRP A 89 6.58 -0.74 6.56
N ASP A 90 7.38 -1.80 6.59
CA ASP A 90 8.85 -1.79 6.67
C ASP A 90 9.52 -1.42 5.33
N GLY A 91 8.73 -1.24 4.27
CA GLY A 91 9.21 -0.95 2.92
C GLY A 91 9.89 -2.14 2.25
N LYS A 92 9.76 -3.36 2.78
CA LYS A 92 10.42 -4.57 2.25
C LYS A 92 9.50 -5.78 2.19
N SER A 93 8.52 -5.86 3.10
CA SER A 93 7.61 -7.00 3.20
C SER A 93 6.45 -6.85 2.23
N PHE A 94 6.37 -7.74 1.23
CA PHE A 94 5.23 -7.82 0.29
C PHE A 94 4.29 -8.99 0.62
N SER A 95 4.56 -9.71 1.71
CA SER A 95 3.67 -10.76 2.20
C SER A 95 2.38 -10.14 2.75
N PRO A 96 1.25 -10.87 2.74
CA PRO A 96 0.03 -10.40 3.38
C PRO A 96 0.33 -10.01 4.84
N PRO A 97 -0.08 -8.81 5.26
CA PRO A 97 0.26 -8.29 6.57
C PRO A 97 -0.51 -9.04 7.66
N PRO A 98 -0.03 -9.04 8.91
CA PRO A 98 -0.77 -9.60 10.04
C PRO A 98 -2.13 -8.91 10.12
N VAL A 99 -3.21 -9.67 9.93
CA VAL A 99 -4.57 -9.21 10.17
C VAL A 99 -4.88 -9.42 11.64
N ASP A 100 -5.15 -8.34 12.35
CA ASP A 100 -5.56 -8.35 13.74
C ASP A 100 -7.06 -8.64 13.82
N ARG A 101 -7.53 -9.80 13.36
CA ARG A 101 -8.94 -10.16 13.54
C ARG A 101 -9.17 -11.66 13.71
N PRO A 102 -10.09 -11.96 14.64
CA PRO A 102 -11.40 -12.41 14.21
C PRO A 102 -12.42 -11.32 14.56
N ARG A 103 -13.01 -10.66 13.55
CA ARG A 103 -14.33 -10.05 13.76
C ARG A 103 -15.30 -11.23 13.79
N GLY A 104 -15.38 -11.88 14.94
CA GLY A 104 -16.52 -12.71 15.26
C GLY A 104 -17.76 -11.83 15.19
N ASP A 105 -18.76 -12.33 14.46
CA ASP A 105 -20.18 -12.19 14.76
C ASP A 105 -20.62 -10.87 15.41
N ASP A 106 -21.24 -9.99 14.63
CA ASP A 106 -22.34 -9.18 15.14
C ASP A 106 -23.48 -9.29 14.12
N GLY A 107 -24.08 -10.48 14.09
CA GLY A 107 -25.48 -10.62 13.74
C GLY A 107 -26.28 -9.97 14.87
N GLY A 108 -26.79 -8.75 14.64
CA GLY A 108 -27.31 -7.94 15.73
C GLY A 108 -28.39 -6.93 15.32
N ARG A 109 -29.48 -7.44 14.73
CA ARG A 109 -30.82 -6.82 14.53
C ARG A 109 -30.96 -5.66 13.54
#